data_AF-A0A2C6DRH4-F1
#
_entry.id   AF-A0A2C6DRH4-F1
#
_cell.length_a   1.000
_cell.length_b   1.000
_cell.length_c   1.000
_cell.angle_alpha   90.00
_cell.angle_beta   90.00
_cell.angle_gamma   90.00
#
_symmetry.space_group_name_H-M   'P 1'
#
loop_
_entity.id
_entity.type
_entity.pdbx_description
1 polymer ?
#
loop_
_entity_poly.entity_id
_entity_poly.type
_entity_poly.pdbx_seq_one_letter_code
_entity_poly.pdbx_strand_id
1 'polypeptide(L)'
;MRSILNILNFILGGFFTTLGWLLATVLTVVFIFTLPLTRSCWEITKLSLFPFGNEAIHVDDLNPEQRSPLRNAGGTALNIFWFVFFGWWLCLSHICAGIMQCITIIGIPVGIANFKIAVIALWPVGRRVVSVEVAQQSRIAKAKRQFEQR
;
A
#
# COMPACT_ATOMS: atom_id res chain seq x y z
N MET A 1 19.39 -48.67 10.37
CA MET A 1 19.87 -48.29 9.01
C MET A 1 19.45 -46.87 8.61
N ARG A 2 18.16 -46.51 8.61
CA ARG A 2 17.69 -45.16 8.20
C ARG A 2 18.27 -43.99 9.02
N SER A 3 18.44 -44.15 10.33
CA SER A 3 18.97 -43.10 11.21
C SER A 3 20.44 -42.75 10.92
N ILE A 4 21.25 -43.74 10.51
CA ILE A 4 22.67 -43.54 10.17
C ILE A 4 22.78 -42.73 8.86
N LEU A 5 21.93 -43.00 7.87
CA LEU A 5 21.86 -42.21 6.64
C LEU A 5 21.43 -40.76 6.89
N ASN A 6 20.50 -40.51 7.82
CA ASN A 6 20.10 -39.14 8.17
C ASN A 6 21.23 -38.37 8.88
N ILE A 7 22.00 -39.04 9.74
CA ILE A 7 23.16 -38.43 10.41
C ILE A 7 24.27 -38.13 9.39
N LEU A 8 24.51 -39.04 8.44
CA LEU A 8 25.47 -38.82 7.36
C LEU A 8 25.04 -37.67 6.44
N ASN A 9 23.76 -37.60 6.07
CA ASN A 9 23.18 -36.49 5.30
C ASN A 9 23.27 -35.16 6.07
N PHE A 10 23.02 -35.18 7.37
CA PHE A 10 23.13 -33.99 8.22
C PHE A 10 24.56 -33.41 8.20
N ILE A 11 25.58 -34.27 8.28
CA ILE A 11 27.00 -33.90 8.27
C ILE A 11 27.50 -33.52 6.86
N LEU A 12 27.01 -34.18 5.80
CA LEU A 12 27.42 -33.90 4.41
C LEU A 12 26.77 -32.66 3.78
N GLY A 13 25.85 -31.97 4.47
CA GLY A 13 25.28 -30.70 3.99
C GLY A 13 23.77 -30.55 4.14
N GLY A 14 23.05 -31.57 4.63
CA GLY A 14 21.61 -31.54 4.86
C GLY A 14 21.16 -30.46 5.85
N PHE A 15 22.03 -30.05 6.78
CA PHE A 15 21.78 -28.89 7.65
C PHE A 15 21.67 -27.59 6.84
N PHE A 16 22.57 -27.34 5.88
CA PHE A 16 22.51 -26.15 5.04
C PHE A 16 21.30 -26.16 4.11
N THR A 17 20.93 -27.33 3.57
CA THR A 17 19.74 -27.47 2.72
C THR A 17 18.47 -27.18 3.50
N THR A 18 18.32 -27.72 4.71
CA THR A 18 17.14 -27.47 5.57
C THR A 18 17.06 -26.02 6.03
N LEU A 19 18.19 -25.40 6.38
CA LEU A 19 18.26 -23.97 6.68
C LEU A 19 17.86 -23.12 5.46
N GLY A 20 18.31 -23.51 4.26
CA GLY A 20 17.95 -22.86 3.00
C GLY A 20 16.44 -22.92 2.72
N TRP A 21 15.80 -24.08 2.92
CA TRP A 21 14.35 -24.23 2.77
C TRP A 21 13.56 -23.43 3.81
N LEU A 22 14.04 -23.39 5.05
CA LEU A 22 13.45 -22.58 6.12
C LEU A 22 13.52 -21.09 5.76
N LEU A 23 14.68 -20.62 5.32
CA LEU A 23 14.88 -19.25 4.87
C LEU A 23 14.01 -18.90 3.65
N ALA A 24 13.92 -19.80 2.67
CA ALA A 24 13.03 -19.64 1.51
C ALA A 24 11.55 -19.52 1.92
N THR A 25 11.12 -20.29 2.94
CA THR A 25 9.76 -20.22 3.47
C THR A 25 9.50 -18.86 4.14
N VAL A 26 10.43 -18.40 4.99
CA VAL A 26 10.33 -17.08 5.65
C VAL A 26 10.29 -15.95 4.62
N LEU A 27 11.18 -15.99 3.62
CA LEU A 27 11.17 -15.01 2.53
C LEU A 27 9.83 -15.02 1.79
N THR A 28 9.29 -16.21 1.46
CA THR A 28 8.01 -16.32 0.76
C THR A 28 6.87 -15.73 1.59
N VAL A 29 6.83 -15.97 2.90
CA VAL A 29 5.84 -15.37 3.81
C VAL A 29 5.93 -13.85 3.79
N VAL A 30 7.14 -13.28 3.88
CA VAL A 30 7.36 -11.83 3.79
C VAL A 30 6.88 -11.28 2.44
N PHE A 31 7.18 -11.96 1.33
CA PHE A 31 6.72 -11.55 0.00
C PHE A 31 5.19 -11.60 -0.12
N ILE A 32 4.53 -12.63 0.42
CA ILE A 32 3.06 -12.75 0.42
C ILE A 32 2.40 -11.57 1.14
N PHE A 33 2.92 -11.16 2.30
CA PHE A 33 2.44 -9.96 2.99
C PHE A 33 2.72 -8.67 2.22
N THR A 34 3.78 -8.65 1.41
CA THR A 34 4.16 -7.49 0.61
C THR A 34 3.31 -7.35 -0.67
N LEU A 35 2.77 -8.44 -1.23
CA LEU A 35 1.91 -8.42 -2.43
C LEU A 35 0.72 -7.42 -2.39
N PRO A 36 -0.12 -7.41 -1.34
CA PRO A 36 -1.20 -6.41 -1.23
C PRO A 36 -0.66 -4.97 -1.11
N LEU A 37 0.54 -4.82 -0.56
CA LEU A 37 1.23 -3.55 -0.42
C LEU A 37 1.76 -3.06 -1.77
N THR A 38 2.30 -3.96 -2.60
CA THR A 38 2.76 -3.66 -3.97
C THR A 38 1.65 -3.06 -4.82
N ARG A 39 0.43 -3.62 -4.74
CA ARG A 39 -0.75 -3.06 -5.42
C ARG A 39 -1.02 -1.61 -5.01
N SER A 40 -0.88 -1.33 -3.71
CA SER A 40 -1.15 -0.01 -3.15
C SER A 40 -0.05 1.01 -3.52
N CYS A 41 1.21 0.57 -3.52
CA CYS A 41 2.33 1.38 -4.01
C CYS A 41 2.16 1.74 -5.48
N TRP A 42 1.69 0.80 -6.32
CA TRP A 42 1.42 1.07 -7.73
C TRP A 42 0.39 2.18 -7.94
N GLU A 43 -0.65 2.21 -7.11
CA GLU A 43 -1.65 3.28 -7.13
C GLU A 43 -1.01 4.63 -6.77
N ILE A 44 -0.18 4.69 -5.73
CA ILE A 44 0.57 5.90 -5.37
C ILE A 44 1.52 6.34 -6.50
N THR A 45 2.20 5.39 -7.15
CA THR A 45 3.09 5.67 -8.28
C THR A 45 2.34 6.32 -9.44
N LYS A 46 1.15 5.82 -9.79
CA LYS A 46 0.31 6.45 -10.83
C LYS A 46 -0.03 7.90 -10.47
N LEU A 47 -0.38 8.14 -9.20
CA LEU A 47 -0.69 9.49 -8.72
C LEU A 47 0.55 10.39 -8.70
N SER A 48 1.73 9.83 -8.45
CA SER A 48 3.00 10.56 -8.51
C SER A 48 3.43 10.89 -9.93
N LEU A 49 3.18 10.01 -10.91
CA LEU A 49 3.49 10.25 -12.32
C LEU A 49 2.50 11.21 -12.97
N PHE A 50 1.22 11.10 -12.62
CA PHE A 50 0.13 11.89 -13.18
C PHE A 50 -0.72 12.50 -12.05
N PRO A 51 -0.20 13.54 -11.36
CA PRO A 51 -0.86 14.13 -10.19
C PRO A 51 -2.09 14.96 -10.54
N PHE A 52 -2.25 15.37 -11.81
CA PHE A 52 -3.36 16.17 -12.29
C PHE A 52 -4.39 15.29 -13.01
N GLY A 53 -5.67 15.54 -12.77
CA GLY A 53 -6.77 14.76 -13.37
C GLY A 53 -7.09 13.44 -12.65
N ASN A 54 -6.34 13.08 -11.61
CA ASN A 54 -6.55 11.86 -10.83
C ASN A 54 -6.70 12.15 -9.34
N GLU A 55 -7.55 11.38 -8.66
CA GLU A 55 -7.77 11.46 -7.22
C GLU A 55 -7.78 10.07 -6.59
N ALA A 56 -7.17 9.94 -5.41
CA ALA A 56 -7.22 8.71 -4.62
C ALA A 56 -8.50 8.68 -3.77
N ILE A 57 -9.38 7.73 -4.06
CA ILE A 57 -10.61 7.49 -3.28
C ILE A 57 -10.56 6.11 -2.61
N HIS A 58 -11.35 5.95 -1.55
CA HIS A 58 -11.39 4.67 -0.84
C HIS A 58 -12.16 3.64 -1.68
N VAL A 59 -11.68 2.40 -1.73
CA VAL A 59 -12.32 1.32 -2.51
C VAL A 59 -13.77 1.11 -2.11
N ASP A 60 -14.09 1.33 -0.84
CA ASP A 60 -15.43 1.20 -0.28
C ASP A 60 -16.41 2.28 -0.77
N ASP A 61 -15.90 3.42 -1.25
CA ASP A 61 -16.72 4.46 -1.89
C ASP A 61 -16.97 4.14 -3.39
N LEU A 62 -16.05 3.41 -4.03
CA LEU A 62 -16.17 2.94 -5.41
C LEU A 62 -17.11 1.74 -5.56
N ASN A 63 -16.91 0.73 -4.71
CA ASN A 63 -17.62 -0.55 -4.78
C ASN A 63 -18.27 -0.86 -3.43
N PRO A 64 -19.36 -0.16 -3.05
CA PRO A 64 -20.02 -0.35 -1.77
C PRO A 64 -20.62 -1.76 -1.61
N GLU A 65 -21.01 -2.42 -2.71
CA GLU A 65 -21.58 -3.78 -2.72
C GLU A 65 -20.56 -4.86 -2.31
N GLN A 66 -19.25 -4.61 -2.46
CA GLN A 66 -18.19 -5.57 -2.15
C GLN A 66 -17.53 -5.34 -0.78
N ARG A 67 -18.19 -4.60 0.12
CA ARG A 67 -17.69 -4.34 1.47
C ARG A 67 -17.70 -5.64 2.27
N SER A 68 -16.52 -6.10 2.67
CA SER A 68 -16.38 -7.23 3.60
C SER A 68 -15.65 -6.80 4.87
N PRO A 69 -16.21 -7.04 6.08
CA PRO A 69 -15.59 -6.65 7.34
C PRO A 69 -14.19 -7.24 7.52
N LEU A 70 -14.00 -8.48 7.06
CA LEU A 70 -12.72 -9.19 7.12
C LEU A 70 -11.62 -8.48 6.30
N ARG A 71 -11.96 -7.97 5.10
CA ARG A 71 -11.01 -7.27 4.22
C ARG A 71 -10.60 -5.92 4.80
N ASN A 72 -11.53 -5.24 5.46
CA ASN A 72 -11.24 -3.96 6.13
C ASN A 72 -10.35 -4.15 7.36
N ALA A 73 -10.63 -5.16 8.19
CA ALA A 73 -9.76 -5.48 9.33
C ALA A 73 -8.34 -5.87 8.88
N GLY A 74 -8.22 -6.71 7.86
CA GLY A 74 -6.92 -7.08 7.28
C GLY A 74 -6.17 -5.88 6.67
N GLY A 75 -6.89 -4.98 5.99
CA GLY A 75 -6.32 -3.76 5.43
C GLY A 75 -5.81 -2.78 6.50
N THR A 76 -6.52 -2.63 7.62
CA THR A 76 -6.08 -1.80 8.74
C THR A 76 -4.82 -2.35 9.41
N ALA A 77 -4.75 -3.66 9.65
CA ALA A 77 -3.55 -4.29 10.20
C ALA A 77 -2.33 -4.07 9.29
N LEU A 78 -2.52 -4.21 7.97
CA LEU A 78 -1.47 -4.00 6.98
C LEU A 78 -1.03 -2.52 6.90
N ASN A 79 -1.96 -1.57 7.04
CA ASN A 79 -1.65 -0.14 7.12
C ASN A 79 -0.85 0.20 8.39
N ILE A 80 -1.20 -0.38 9.55
CA ILE A 80 -0.44 -0.17 10.80
C ILE A 80 0.98 -0.71 10.64
N PHE A 81 1.11 -1.92 10.10
CA PHE A 81 2.42 -2.49 9.79
C PHE A 81 3.22 -1.57 8.85
N TRP A 82 2.62 -1.13 7.74
CA TRP A 82 3.26 -0.20 6.81
C TRP A 82 3.70 1.09 7.49
N PHE A 83 2.84 1.72 8.30
CA PHE A 83 3.13 2.98 8.96
C PHE A 83 4.39 2.88 9.84
N VAL A 84 4.56 1.77 10.58
CA VAL A 84 5.72 1.54 11.46
C VAL A 84 7.01 1.31 10.67
N PHE A 85 6.97 0.52 9.59
CA PHE A 85 8.17 0.13 8.85
C PHE A 85 8.59 1.15 7.77
N PHE A 86 7.64 1.69 7.00
CA PHE A 86 7.93 2.48 5.80
C PHE A 86 7.16 3.81 5.71
N GLY A 87 5.93 3.88 6.22
CA GLY A 87 5.01 4.99 5.94
C GLY A 87 5.48 6.35 6.45
N TRP A 88 6.06 6.43 7.64
CA TRP A 88 6.53 7.69 8.21
C TRP A 88 7.72 8.29 7.45
N TRP A 89 8.64 7.44 6.97
CA TRP A 89 9.82 7.89 6.22
C TRP A 89 9.44 8.43 4.84
N LEU A 90 8.51 7.76 4.15
CA LEU A 90 7.97 8.23 2.87
C LEU A 90 7.18 9.54 3.04
N CYS A 91 6.36 9.66 4.09
CA CYS A 91 5.64 10.89 4.36
C CYS A 91 6.61 12.06 4.56
N LEU A 92 7.66 11.87 5.37
CA LEU A 92 8.66 12.90 5.63
C LEU A 92 9.44 13.28 4.36
N SER A 93 9.83 12.31 3.53
CA SER A 93 10.56 12.60 2.29
C SER A 93 9.71 13.42 1.31
N HIS A 94 8.41 13.12 1.17
CA HIS A 94 7.49 13.90 0.34
C HIS A 94 7.21 15.29 0.91
N ILE A 95 7.14 15.45 2.23
CA ILE A 95 7.03 16.76 2.89
C ILE A 95 8.27 17.60 2.59
N CYS A 96 9.47 17.05 2.80
CA CYS A 96 10.73 17.74 2.52
C CYS A 96 10.86 18.13 1.04
N ALA A 97 10.54 17.21 0.12
CA ALA A 97 10.51 17.50 -1.31
C ALA A 97 9.49 18.60 -1.64
N GLY A 98 8.28 18.51 -1.08
CA GLY A 98 7.23 19.50 -1.25
C GLY A 98 7.65 20.89 -0.79
N ILE A 99 8.30 21.01 0.36
CA ILE A 99 8.86 22.28 0.86
C ILE A 99 9.92 22.82 -0.09
N MET A 100 10.87 21.97 -0.54
CA MET A 100 11.90 22.38 -1.49
C MET A 100 11.31 22.86 -2.83
N GLN A 101 10.27 22.20 -3.34
CA GLN A 101 9.56 22.65 -4.54
C GLN A 101 8.75 23.93 -4.30
N CYS A 102 8.19 24.15 -3.11
CA CYS A 102 7.48 25.39 -2.80
C CYS A 102 8.42 26.60 -2.79
N ILE A 103 9.69 26.42 -2.42
CA ILE A 103 10.70 27.50 -2.41
C ILE A 103 10.97 28.04 -3.82
N THR A 104 10.82 27.22 -4.87
CA THR A 104 11.11 27.67 -6.25
C THR A 104 9.98 28.49 -6.90
N ILE A 105 8.89 28.81 -6.17
CA ILE A 105 7.65 29.53 -6.58
C ILE A 105 6.93 28.87 -7.77
N ILE A 106 7.63 28.61 -8.86
CA ILE A 106 7.21 27.81 -10.02
C ILE A 106 6.86 26.37 -9.60
N GLY A 107 7.52 25.85 -8.56
CA GLY A 107 7.27 24.51 -8.03
C GLY A 107 6.10 24.39 -7.07
N ILE A 108 5.43 25.49 -6.67
CA ILE A 108 4.25 25.46 -5.77
C ILE A 108 3.18 24.42 -6.19
N PRO A 109 2.71 24.33 -7.46
CA PRO A 109 1.73 23.33 -7.85
C PRO A 109 2.24 21.89 -7.64
N VAL A 110 3.53 21.65 -7.87
CA VAL A 110 4.18 20.35 -7.67
C VAL A 110 4.40 20.07 -6.18
N GLY A 111 4.73 21.09 -5.39
CA GLY A 111 4.84 21.00 -3.94
C GLY A 111 3.52 20.59 -3.29
N ILE A 112 2.41 21.21 -3.71
CA ILE A 112 1.06 20.84 -3.26
C ILE A 112 0.71 19.39 -3.64
N ALA A 113 1.09 18.94 -4.83
CA ALA A 113 0.90 17.54 -5.23
C ALA A 113 1.69 16.57 -4.33
N ASN A 114 2.94 16.90 -3.98
CA ASN A 114 3.75 16.11 -3.06
C ASN A 114 3.13 16.02 -1.66
N PHE A 115 2.54 17.10 -1.13
CA PHE A 115 1.84 17.05 0.15
C PHE A 115 0.59 16.15 0.09
N LYS A 116 -0.16 16.17 -1.01
CA LYS A 116 -1.29 15.24 -1.21
C LYS A 116 -0.83 13.77 -1.24
N ILE A 117 0.27 13.49 -1.93
CA ILE A 117 0.88 12.16 -1.97
C ILE A 117 1.36 11.73 -0.59
N ALA A 118 1.97 12.63 0.19
CA ALA A 118 2.47 12.34 1.53
C ALA A 118 1.36 11.77 2.44
N VAL A 119 0.17 12.37 2.43
CA VAL A 119 -0.97 11.90 3.21
C VAL A 119 -1.45 10.53 2.74
N ILE A 120 -1.48 10.29 1.42
CA ILE A 120 -1.89 9.00 0.86
C ILE A 120 -0.84 7.91 1.16
N ALA A 121 0.44 8.26 1.18
CA ALA A 121 1.56 7.35 1.45
C ALA A 121 1.55 6.80 2.89
N LEU A 122 0.89 7.49 3.84
CA LEU A 122 0.70 6.99 5.21
C LEU A 122 -0.27 5.80 5.26
N TRP A 123 -1.32 5.83 4.43
CA TRP A 123 -2.41 4.84 4.42
C TRP A 123 -2.65 4.34 3.00
N PRO A 124 -1.70 3.58 2.42
CA PRO A 124 -1.77 3.17 1.03
C PRO A 124 -2.87 2.13 0.79
N VAL A 125 -3.14 1.27 1.78
CA VAL A 125 -4.04 0.12 1.62
C VAL A 125 -5.49 0.58 1.58
N GLY A 126 -6.23 0.07 0.59
CA GLY A 126 -7.66 0.36 0.41
C GLY A 126 -7.96 1.62 -0.38
N ARG A 127 -6.95 2.26 -0.98
CA ARG A 127 -7.12 3.43 -1.85
C ARG A 127 -6.94 3.03 -3.32
N ARG A 128 -7.70 3.66 -4.21
CA ARG A 128 -7.58 3.50 -5.67
C ARG A 128 -7.54 4.86 -6.34
N VAL A 129 -6.69 4.98 -7.34
CA VAL A 129 -6.57 6.16 -8.18
C VAL A 129 -7.56 6.05 -9.32
N VAL A 130 -8.46 7.02 -9.37
CA VAL A 130 -9.44 7.18 -10.44
C VAL A 130 -9.41 8.61 -10.95
N SER A 131 -10.02 8.87 -12.10
CA SER A 131 -10.13 10.23 -12.60
C SER A 131 -11.02 11.08 -11.68
N VAL A 132 -10.82 12.39 -11.68
CA VAL A 132 -11.60 13.32 -10.84
C VAL A 132 -13.11 13.24 -11.14
N GLU A 133 -13.49 12.98 -12.39
CA GLU A 133 -14.88 12.85 -12.81
C GLU A 133 -15.53 11.63 -12.14
N VAL A 134 -14.84 10.50 -12.12
CA VAL A 134 -15.30 9.27 -11.45
C VAL A 134 -15.38 9.48 -9.94
N ALA A 135 -14.38 10.15 -9.35
CA ALA A 135 -14.39 10.50 -7.94
C ALA A 135 -15.60 11.38 -7.59
N GLN A 136 -15.91 12.39 -8.40
CA GLN A 136 -17.06 13.26 -8.22
C GLN A 136 -18.39 12.50 -8.35
N GLN A 137 -18.51 11.60 -9.34
CA GLN A 137 -19.68 10.74 -9.49
C GLN A 137 -19.91 9.86 -8.25
N SER A 138 -18.85 9.25 -7.70
CA SER A 138 -18.96 8.43 -6.48
C SER A 138 -19.44 9.24 -5.26
N ARG A 139 -18.96 10.49 -5.11
CA ARG A 139 -19.38 11.41 -4.05
C ARG A 139 -20.85 11.79 -4.16
N ILE A 140 -21.31 12.12 -5.37
CA ILE A 140 -22.71 12.45 -5.65
C ILE A 140 -23.61 11.24 -5.38
N ALA A 141 -23.21 10.05 -5.84
CA ALA A 141 -23.95 8.81 -5.59
C ALA A 141 -24.05 8.50 -4.09
N LYS A 142 -22.97 8.68 -3.34
CA LYS A 142 -22.95 8.52 -1.88
C LYS A 142 -23.88 9.51 -1.18
N ALA A 143 -23.85 10.79 -1.58
CA ALA A 143 -24.74 11.81 -1.04
C ALA A 143 -26.21 11.46 -1.32
N LYS A 144 -26.55 11.04 -2.55
CA LYS A 144 -27.91 10.61 -2.91
C LYS A 144 -28.42 9.47 -2.05
N ARG A 145 -27.62 8.41 -1.87
CA ARG A 145 -27.96 7.27 -0.99
C ARG A 145 -28.19 7.71 0.46
N GLN A 146 -27.39 8.66 0.95
CA GLN A 146 -27.54 9.19 2.31
C GLN A 146 -28.83 9.98 2.49
N PHE A 147 -29.30 10.68 1.45
CA PHE A 147 -30.60 11.36 1.47
C PHE A 147 -31.78 10.39 1.38
N GLU A 148 -31.69 9.35 0.56
CA GLU A 148 -32.74 8.31 0.44
C GLU A 148 -32.92 7.48 1.73
N GLN A 149 -31.90 7.43 2.58
CA GLN A 149 -31.93 6.72 3.87
C GLN A 149 -32.48 7.54 5.05
N ARG A 150 -32.72 8.84 4.87
CA ARG A 150 -33.30 9.73 5.90
C ARG A 150 -34.79 9.91 5.67
#